data_AF-A0A0B1SDU5-F1
#
_entry.id   AF-A0A0B1SDU5-F1
#
_cell.length_a   1.000
_cell.length_b   1.000
_cell.length_c   1.000
_cell.angle_alpha   90.00
_cell.angle_beta   90.00
_cell.angle_gamma   90.00
#
_symmetry.space_group_name_H-M   'P 1'
#
loop_
_entity.id
_entity.type
_entity.pdbx_description
1 polymer ?
#
loop_
_entity_poly.entity_id
_entity_poly.type
_entity_poly.pdbx_seq_one_letter_code
_entity_poly.pdbx_strand_id
1 'polypeptide(L)'
;MRNGRGFLLVYSVTDRKSLDEAVKLYRQVLRVKDRTEYPVLLVANKIDLTNQRVVTEAEGRSLAASLKLPYIETSAKDPPVNVDAAFHELVRIVKSFPSDEDEEENSNGVSPNRTKAKKKKVKQKCIVM
;
A
#
# COMPACT_ATOMS: atom_id res chain seq x y z
N MET A 1 -7.79 3.44 -15.75
CA MET A 1 -7.75 3.32 -14.28
C MET A 1 -8.85 2.42 -13.68
N ARG A 2 -9.83 1.93 -14.47
CA ARG A 2 -10.99 1.20 -13.91
C ARG A 2 -10.63 -0.17 -13.31
N ASN A 3 -9.64 -0.89 -13.86
CA ASN A 3 -9.37 -2.29 -13.49
C ASN A 3 -8.15 -2.50 -12.56
N GLY A 4 -7.47 -1.44 -12.10
CA GLY A 4 -6.33 -1.59 -11.19
C GLY A 4 -6.80 -1.96 -9.78
N ARG A 5 -6.28 -3.05 -9.18
CA ARG A 5 -6.59 -3.48 -7.80
C ARG A 5 -5.71 -2.82 -6.74
N GLY A 6 -4.62 -2.17 -7.14
CA GLY A 6 -3.76 -1.37 -6.27
C GLY A 6 -2.90 -0.39 -7.05
N PHE A 7 -2.42 0.66 -6.38
CA PHE A 7 -1.65 1.72 -7.01
C PHE A 7 -0.37 2.05 -6.22
N LEU A 8 0.75 2.16 -6.93
CA LEU A 8 1.92 2.89 -6.44
C LEU A 8 1.72 4.37 -6.76
N LEU A 9 1.72 5.20 -5.73
CA LEU A 9 1.63 6.64 -5.87
C LEU A 9 3.04 7.22 -5.72
N VAL A 10 3.69 7.49 -6.85
CA VAL A 10 5.11 7.83 -6.88
C VAL A 10 5.31 9.33 -7.03
N TYR A 11 6.19 9.90 -6.21
CA TYR A 11 6.70 11.27 -6.39
C TYR A 11 8.24 11.27 -6.37
N SER A 12 8.86 12.36 -6.80
CA SER A 12 10.31 12.55 -6.81
C SER A 12 10.72 13.38 -5.60
N VAL A 13 11.68 12.92 -4.78
CA VAL A 13 12.18 13.71 -3.64
C VAL A 13 12.87 15.01 -4.07
N THR A 14 13.21 15.13 -5.35
CA THR A 14 13.81 16.31 -5.97
C THR A 14 12.78 17.29 -6.58
N ASP A 15 11.48 17.00 -6.49
CA ASP A 15 10.44 17.85 -7.05
C ASP A 15 9.21 17.93 -6.13
N ARG A 16 9.07 19.05 -5.43
CA ARG A 16 7.93 19.33 -4.54
C ARG A 16 6.59 19.31 -5.28
N LYS A 17 6.54 19.72 -6.54
CA LYS A 17 5.29 19.71 -7.33
C LYS A 17 4.78 18.30 -7.55
N SER A 18 5.69 17.34 -7.75
CA SER A 18 5.34 15.93 -7.89
C SER A 18 4.67 15.36 -6.62
N LEU A 19 5.04 15.85 -5.43
CA LEU A 19 4.37 15.48 -4.18
C LEU A 19 2.94 16.02 -4.13
N ASP A 20 2.73 17.27 -4.56
CA ASP A 20 1.41 17.89 -4.60
C ASP A 20 0.50 17.22 -5.65
N GLU A 21 1.07 16.79 -6.78
CA GLU A 21 0.38 16.01 -7.81
C GLU A 21 -0.01 14.61 -7.32
N ALA A 22 0.86 13.95 -6.55
CA ALA A 22 0.54 12.68 -5.91
C ALA A 22 -0.75 12.77 -5.07
N VAL A 23 -0.92 13.85 -4.30
CA VAL A 23 -2.17 14.07 -3.53
C VAL A 23 -3.40 14.20 -4.44
N LYS A 24 -3.26 14.91 -5.57
CA LYS A 24 -4.35 15.05 -6.54
C LYS A 24 -4.72 13.71 -7.19
N LEU A 25 -3.71 12.92 -7.56
CA LEU A 25 -3.89 11.58 -8.13
C LEU A 25 -4.54 10.64 -7.12
N TYR A 26 -4.17 10.69 -5.84
CA TYR A 26 -4.83 9.89 -4.80
C TYR A 26 -6.33 10.19 -4.72
N ARG A 27 -6.71 11.48 -4.70
CA ARG A 27 -8.12 11.89 -4.70
C ARG A 27 -8.85 11.42 -5.95
N GLN A 28 -8.17 11.41 -7.10
CA GLN A 28 -8.74 10.87 -8.34
C GLN A 28 -8.94 9.35 -8.27
N VAL A 29 -8.03 8.59 -7.66
CA VAL A 29 -8.21 7.15 -7.43
C VAL A 29 -9.46 6.91 -6.60
N LEU A 30 -9.60 7.59 -5.46
CA LEU A 30 -10.77 7.45 -4.58
C LEU A 30 -12.08 7.80 -5.32
N ARG A 31 -12.10 8.90 -6.08
CA ARG A 31 -13.27 9.31 -6.87
C ARG A 31 -13.65 8.31 -7.96
N VAL A 32 -12.67 7.76 -8.68
CA VAL A 32 -12.93 6.81 -9.77
C VAL A 32 -13.36 5.44 -9.24
N LYS A 33 -12.89 5.06 -8.05
CA LYS A 33 -13.25 3.81 -7.39
C LYS A 33 -14.51 3.90 -6.53
N ASP A 34 -15.01 5.11 -6.31
CA ASP A 34 -16.15 5.39 -5.43
C ASP A 34 -15.97 4.81 -4.02
N ARG A 35 -14.76 5.01 -3.45
CA ARG A 35 -14.38 4.52 -2.12
C ARG A 35 -13.72 5.61 -1.29
N THR A 36 -13.80 5.48 0.02
CA THR A 36 -13.08 6.33 0.99
C THR A 36 -11.63 5.89 1.19
N GLU A 37 -11.36 4.61 0.97
CA GLU A 37 -10.03 4.00 1.09
C GLU A 37 -9.80 3.05 -0.10
N TYR A 38 -8.54 2.90 -0.52
CA TYR A 38 -8.17 2.00 -1.61
C TYR A 38 -6.72 1.52 -1.42
N PRO A 39 -6.33 0.33 -1.92
CA PRO A 39 -4.95 -0.15 -1.85
C PRO A 39 -3.97 0.79 -2.58
N VAL A 40 -3.27 1.63 -1.82
CA VAL A 40 -2.31 2.60 -2.34
C VAL A 40 -1.07 2.61 -1.44
N LEU A 41 0.11 2.64 -2.06
CA LEU A 41 1.39 2.84 -1.38
C LEU A 41 2.02 4.15 -1.87
N LEU A 42 2.35 5.06 -0.95
CA LEU A 42 3.07 6.29 -1.29
C LEU A 42 4.57 5.98 -1.42
N VAL A 43 5.16 6.35 -2.55
CA VAL A 43 6.55 6.03 -2.89
C VAL A 43 7.33 7.32 -3.16
N ALA A 44 8.36 7.54 -2.35
CA ALA A 44 9.31 8.64 -2.55
C ALA A 44 10.51 8.14 -3.36
N ASN A 45 10.56 8.49 -4.65
CA ASN A 45 11.59 8.01 -5.57
C ASN A 45 12.75 9.00 -5.73
N LYS A 46 13.87 8.52 -6.27
CA LYS A 46 15.13 9.24 -6.52
C LYS A 46 15.87 9.66 -5.25
N ILE A 47 15.82 8.84 -4.21
CA ILE A 47 16.51 9.15 -2.94
C ILE A 47 18.03 9.16 -3.05
N ASP A 48 18.58 8.61 -4.13
CA ASP A 48 20.00 8.68 -4.48
C ASP A 48 20.48 10.11 -4.75
N LEU A 49 19.56 11.03 -5.11
CA LEU A 49 19.85 12.44 -5.38
C LEU A 49 19.78 13.29 -4.12
N THR A 50 20.54 12.93 -3.09
CA THR A 50 20.54 13.60 -1.77
C THR A 50 20.78 15.11 -1.85
N ASN A 51 21.71 15.55 -2.70
CA ASN A 51 22.05 16.98 -2.88
C ASN A 51 20.95 17.78 -3.59
N GLN A 52 20.03 17.11 -4.29
CA GLN A 52 18.90 17.74 -4.98
C GLN A 52 17.58 17.50 -4.24
N ARG A 53 17.62 16.87 -3.06
CA ARG A 53 16.43 16.59 -2.28
C ARG A 53 15.81 17.91 -1.81
N VAL A 54 14.56 18.13 -2.20
CA VAL A 54 13.73 19.27 -1.77
C VAL A 54 12.56 18.83 -0.89
N VAL A 55 12.23 17.54 -0.91
CA VAL A 55 11.21 16.92 -0.04
C VAL A 55 11.90 16.04 1.00
N THR A 56 11.72 16.39 2.27
CA THR A 56 12.32 15.62 3.36
C THR A 56 11.56 14.30 3.59
N GLU A 57 12.23 13.31 4.17
CA GLU A 57 11.57 12.06 4.54
C GLU A 57 10.45 12.31 5.57
N ALA A 58 10.68 13.21 6.53
CA ALA A 58 9.69 13.57 7.54
C ALA A 58 8.41 14.16 6.92
N GLU A 59 8.56 14.99 5.90
CA GLU A 59 7.46 15.57 5.15
C GLU A 59 6.67 14.52 4.36
N GLY A 60 7.38 13.61 3.66
CA GLY A 60 6.77 12.47 2.97
C GLY A 60 5.99 11.56 3.92
N ARG A 61 6.58 11.22 5.08
CA ARG A 61 5.94 10.42 6.14
C ARG A 61 4.73 11.13 6.76
N SER A 62 4.84 12.44 7.01
CA SER A 62 3.74 13.26 7.54
C SER A 62 2.56 13.28 6.57
N LEU A 63 2.82 13.45 5.27
CA LEU A 63 1.78 13.37 4.25
C LEU A 63 1.16 11.97 4.22
N ALA A 64 1.96 10.92 4.20
CA ALA A 64 1.49 9.54 4.21
C ALA A 64 0.56 9.28 5.41
N ALA A 65 0.96 9.72 6.60
CA ALA A 65 0.15 9.62 7.82
C ALA A 65 -1.19 10.38 7.69
N SER A 66 -1.17 11.59 7.13
CA SER A 66 -2.39 12.39 6.92
C SER A 66 -3.37 11.72 5.94
N LEU A 67 -2.85 11.01 4.93
CA LEU A 67 -3.63 10.26 3.95
C LEU A 67 -3.93 8.82 4.39
N LYS A 68 -3.41 8.39 5.55
CA LYS A 68 -3.45 7.00 6.05
C LYS A 68 -2.89 5.99 5.06
N LEU A 69 -1.81 6.36 4.36
CA LEU A 69 -1.13 5.51 3.41
C LEU A 69 0.19 4.98 3.99
N PRO A 70 0.59 3.74 3.65
CA PRO A 70 1.95 3.30 3.87
C PRO A 70 2.93 4.10 2.99
N TYR A 71 4.20 4.15 3.43
CA TYR A 71 5.25 4.96 2.82
C TYR A 71 6.53 4.16 2.64
N ILE A 72 7.17 4.31 1.48
CA ILE A 72 8.50 3.73 1.21
C ILE A 72 9.35 4.69 0.38
N GLU A 73 10.65 4.76 0.69
CA GLU A 73 11.64 5.49 -0.11
C GLU A 73 12.34 4.54 -1.08
N THR A 74 12.50 4.94 -2.34
CA THR A 74 13.08 4.12 -3.41
C THR A 74 14.10 4.87 -4.26
N SER A 75 15.02 4.11 -4.85
CA SER A 75 15.88 4.55 -5.95
C SER A 75 15.77 3.52 -7.07
N ALA A 76 15.36 3.98 -8.26
CA ALA A 76 15.41 3.16 -9.46
C ALA A 76 16.80 3.14 -10.12
N LYS A 77 17.73 3.99 -9.67
CA LYS A 77 19.11 4.01 -10.15
C LYS A 77 19.84 2.76 -9.68
N ASP A 78 20.68 2.19 -10.52
CA ASP A 78 21.50 1.02 -10.19
C ASP A 78 22.62 1.37 -9.18
N PRO A 79 22.82 0.58 -8.11
CA PRO A 79 21.98 -0.54 -7.70
C PRO A 79 20.62 -0.08 -7.13
N PRO A 80 19.49 -0.70 -7.52
CA PRO A 80 18.17 -0.28 -7.09
C PRO A 80 18.00 -0.42 -5.57
N VAL A 81 17.27 0.52 -4.98
CA VAL A 81 16.95 0.53 -3.55
C VAL A 81 15.45 0.44 -3.38
N ASN A 82 14.99 -0.57 -2.63
CA ASN A 82 13.59 -0.78 -2.21
C ASN A 82 12.55 -0.91 -3.34
N VAL A 83 12.96 -1.04 -4.61
CA VAL A 83 12.04 -1.21 -5.74
C VAL A 83 11.20 -2.49 -5.56
N ASP A 84 11.86 -3.64 -5.34
CA ASP A 84 11.16 -4.91 -5.12
C ASP A 84 10.30 -4.88 -3.84
N ALA A 85 10.82 -4.24 -2.78
CA ALA A 85 10.10 -4.08 -1.53
C ALA A 85 8.80 -3.29 -1.73
N ALA A 86 8.80 -2.24 -2.56
CA ALA A 86 7.59 -1.46 -2.85
C ALA A 86 6.53 -2.29 -3.57
N PHE A 87 6.92 -3.13 -4.55
CA PHE A 87 5.98 -4.02 -5.23
C PHE A 87 5.44 -5.10 -4.31
N HIS A 88 6.30 -5.75 -3.52
CA HIS A 88 5.87 -6.76 -2.54
C HIS A 88 4.91 -6.18 -1.49
N GLU A 89 5.19 -4.97 -1.01
CA GLU A 89 4.34 -4.29 -0.04
C GLU A 89 2.98 -3.94 -0.64
N LEU A 90 2.94 -3.43 -1.87
CA LEU A 90 1.67 -3.17 -2.55
C LEU A 90 0.83 -4.45 -2.69
N VAL A 91 1.44 -5.56 -3.09
CA VAL A 91 0.74 -6.86 -3.22
C VAL A 91 0.15 -7.30 -1.87
N ARG A 92 0.87 -7.10 -0.76
CA ARG A 92 0.36 -7.40 0.58
C ARG A 92 -0.86 -6.54 0.92
N ILE A 93 -0.78 -5.24 0.69
CA ILE A 93 -1.88 -4.30 0.94
C ILE A 93 -3.12 -4.69 0.13
N VAL A 94 -2.95 -5.01 -1.16
CA VAL A 94 -4.04 -5.44 -2.04
C VAL A 94 -4.70 -6.72 -1.52
N LYS A 95 -3.91 -7.72 -1.11
CA LYS A 95 -4.43 -9.00 -0.59
C LYS A 95 -5.15 -8.86 0.75
N SER A 96 -4.79 -7.89 1.57
CA SER A 96 -5.46 -7.62 2.85
C SER A 96 -6.71 -6.75 2.72
N PHE A 97 -6.91 -6.13 1.56
CA PHE A 97 -8.02 -5.22 1.34
C PHE A 97 -9.23 -6.03 0.85
N PRO A 98 -10.38 -5.96 1.53
CA PRO A 98 -11.58 -6.67 1.10
C PRO A 98 -12.02 -6.13 -0.26
N SER A 99 -12.15 -6.99 -1.26
CA SER A 99 -12.72 -6.62 -2.56
C SER A 99 -14.15 -7.13 -2.68
N ASP A 100 -15.01 -6.36 -3.38
CA ASP A 100 -16.41 -6.76 -3.62
C ASP A 100 -16.50 -8.09 -4.39
N GLU A 101 -15.44 -8.43 -5.13
CA GLU A 101 -15.29 -9.69 -5.87
C GLU A 101 -15.17 -10.91 -4.92
N ASP A 102 -14.71 -10.73 -3.68
CA ASP A 102 -14.52 -11.82 -2.72
C ASP A 102 -15.83 -12.22 -2.00
N GLU A 103 -16.88 -11.37 -2.05
CA GLU A 103 -18.19 -11.65 -1.46
C GLU A 103 -19.04 -12.59 -2.33
N GLU A 104 -18.78 -12.68 -3.64
CA GLU A 104 -19.51 -13.59 -4.53
C GLU A 104 -19.07 -15.06 -4.37
N GLU A 105 -17.77 -15.34 -4.15
CA GLU A 105 -17.27 -16.71 -3.96
C GLU A 105 -17.69 -17.34 -2.63
N ASN A 106 -17.99 -16.53 -1.59
CA ASN A 106 -18.39 -17.04 -0.28
C ASN A 106 -19.92 -17.30 -0.17
N SER A 107 -20.70 -17.01 -1.22
CA SER A 107 -22.17 -17.14 -1.20
C SER A 107 -22.69 -18.49 -1.69
N ASN A 108 -21.85 -19.33 -2.33
CA ASN A 108 -22.23 -20.64 -2.88
C ASN A 108 -21.89 -21.86 -1.99
N GLY A 109 -21.60 -21.65 -0.69
CA GLY A 109 -21.24 -22.72 0.24
C GLY A 109 -22.20 -22.89 1.42
N VAL A 110 -23.49 -23.15 1.18
CA VAL A 110 -24.40 -23.55 2.27
C VAL A 110 -24.30 -25.07 2.49
N SER A 111 -23.89 -25.48 3.70
CA SER A 111 -24.62 -26.35 4.67
C SER A 111 -23.66 -27.25 5.51
N PRO A 112 -24.09 -27.87 6.63
CA PRO A 112 -24.34 -27.22 7.93
C PRO A 112 -23.62 -27.91 9.13
N ASN A 113 -23.43 -27.12 10.19
CA ASN A 113 -23.55 -27.47 11.62
C ASN A 113 -22.57 -28.49 12.29
N ARG A 114 -21.70 -28.02 13.20
CA ARG A 114 -21.56 -28.64 14.55
C ARG A 114 -20.91 -27.72 15.60
N THR A 115 -21.73 -27.38 16.58
CA THR A 115 -21.51 -26.94 17.97
C THR A 115 -20.11 -26.98 18.64
N LYS A 116 -19.86 -25.88 19.38
CA LYS A 116 -19.25 -25.74 20.73
C LYS A 116 -17.73 -25.98 20.91
N ALA A 117 -17.01 -24.93 21.30
CA ALA A 117 -16.49 -24.69 22.68
C ALA A 117 -15.21 -23.82 22.70
N LYS A 118 -15.15 -22.93 23.69
CA LYS A 118 -14.02 -22.02 24.01
C LYS A 118 -12.74 -22.78 24.36
N LYS A 119 -11.55 -22.27 23.99
CA LYS A 119 -10.37 -22.17 24.89
C LYS A 119 -9.20 -21.35 24.30
N LYS A 120 -8.67 -20.44 25.13
CA LYS A 120 -7.39 -19.72 24.98
C LYS A 120 -6.21 -20.70 24.99
N LYS A 121 -5.16 -20.48 24.19
CA LYS A 121 -3.77 -20.14 24.64
C LYS A 121 -2.67 -20.35 23.56
N VAL A 122 -1.79 -19.34 23.52
CA VAL A 122 -0.30 -19.36 23.46
C VAL A 122 0.43 -19.56 22.11
N LYS A 123 1.37 -18.62 21.90
CA LYS A 123 2.41 -18.49 20.85
C LYS A 123 3.19 -19.78 20.60
N GLN A 124 3.50 -20.05 19.33
CA GLN A 124 4.65 -20.87 18.94
C GLN A 124 5.53 -20.14 17.92
N LYS A 125 6.84 -20.19 18.19
CA LYS A 125 7.94 -19.72 17.35
C LYS A 125 8.10 -20.68 16.16
N CYS A 126 8.25 -20.15 14.94
CA CYS A 126 8.68 -20.94 13.79
C CYS A 126 10.19 -21.22 13.88
N ILE A 127 10.60 -22.46 13.60
CA ILE A 127 11.97 -22.85 13.28
C ILE A 127 12.00 -23.12 11.77
N VAL A 128 12.98 -22.56 11.09
CA VAL A 128 13.32 -22.85 9.68
C VAL A 128 14.37 -23.95 9.71
N MET A 129 14.16 -25.03 8.93
CA MET A 129 15.22 -25.96 8.53
C MET A 129 15.77 -25.52 7.18
#